data_AF-A0A084GED2-F1
#
_entry.id   AF-A0A084GED2-F1
#
_cell.length_a   1.000
_cell.length_b   1.000
_cell.length_c   1.000
_cell.angle_alpha   90.00
_cell.angle_beta   90.00
_cell.angle_gamma   90.00
#
_symmetry.space_group_name_H-M   'P 1'
#
loop_
_entity.id
_entity.type
_entity.pdbx_description
1 polymer ?
#
loop_
_entity_poly.entity_id
_entity_poly.type
_entity_poly.pdbx_seq_one_letter_code
_entity_poly.pdbx_strand_id
1 'polypeptide(L)'
;MSPGSVPAVSPTRWEALSLFNKDPKDFTEGKLHGTLYRTVEHLSTKFRVSLFVDGLDEFNGDLKSLIGLFHMLVSKFPIKVCLSSRPWVEFEAAFMAKPQLKVEELTRSDIMAYVTVKFCENPYFSELQLRQQENANKLITSIVSKASGVFLSVKLAVSSLLAGLNYGDRMEDLERRLDLLPEELEQLYERMLDTIDPFYKEHAAQYSQLFRASLEPLLIHFSIADETADETALTDFALRISPRFWLVENISSRERDMQRRINSRCKGLLEVRRRPEGRVATVQYLHKTVMEFLERVDIRQVPSLRI
;
A
#
# COMPACT_ATOMS: atom_id res chain seq x y z
N MET A 1 10.65 13.99 -17.18
CA MET A 1 10.82 15.34 -17.77
C MET A 1 12.25 15.46 -18.28
N SER A 2 12.47 15.92 -19.51
CA SER A 2 13.84 16.31 -19.90
C SER A 2 14.19 17.64 -19.20
N PRO A 3 15.39 17.81 -18.64
CA PRO A 3 15.78 19.01 -17.91
C PRO A 3 15.59 20.32 -18.68
N GLY A 4 15.67 20.29 -20.01
CA GLY A 4 15.52 21.47 -20.88
C GLY A 4 14.10 22.04 -20.99
N SER A 5 13.07 21.38 -20.43
CA SER A 5 11.67 21.85 -20.49
C SER A 5 11.24 22.69 -19.29
N VAL A 6 12.00 22.64 -18.18
CA VAL A 6 11.72 23.37 -16.93
C VAL A 6 11.63 24.90 -17.11
N PRO A 7 12.50 25.55 -17.93
CA PRO A 7 12.42 27.00 -18.15
C PRO A 7 11.11 27.45 -18.80
N ALA A 8 10.55 26.64 -19.71
CA ALA A 8 9.32 26.97 -20.44
C ALA A 8 8.06 26.80 -19.57
N VAL A 9 8.11 25.85 -18.63
CA VAL A 9 6.95 25.40 -17.86
C VAL A 9 6.84 26.11 -16.52
N SER A 10 7.99 26.41 -15.90
CA SER A 10 8.06 27.07 -14.60
C SER A 10 9.19 28.10 -14.56
N PRO A 11 9.13 29.16 -15.39
CA PRO A 11 10.22 30.12 -15.61
C PRO A 11 10.70 30.79 -14.33
N THR A 12 9.80 31.28 -13.48
CA THR A 12 10.17 31.98 -12.23
C THR A 12 10.90 31.06 -11.24
N ARG A 13 10.52 29.78 -11.19
CA ARG A 13 11.19 28.77 -10.35
C ARG A 13 12.55 28.41 -10.93
N TRP A 14 12.63 28.27 -12.26
CA TRP A 14 13.88 28.03 -12.97
C TRP A 14 14.87 29.19 -12.79
N GLU A 15 14.41 30.43 -12.87
CA GLU A 15 15.20 31.63 -12.60
C GLU A 15 15.71 31.66 -11.16
N ALA A 16 14.85 31.36 -10.18
CA ALA A 16 15.25 31.32 -8.77
C ALA A 16 16.31 30.23 -8.49
N LEU A 17 16.13 29.05 -9.08
CA LEU A 17 17.10 27.96 -9.03
C LEU A 17 18.42 28.33 -9.73
N SER A 18 18.35 28.94 -10.91
CA SER A 18 19.52 29.26 -11.72
C SER A 18 20.33 30.43 -11.17
N LEU A 19 19.65 31.46 -10.64
CA LEU A 19 20.28 32.70 -10.17
C LEU A 19 20.68 32.65 -8.70
N PHE A 20 19.90 31.96 -7.86
CA PHE A 20 20.09 31.98 -6.40
C PHE A 20 20.37 30.61 -5.80
N ASN A 21 20.43 29.54 -6.60
CA ASN A 21 20.52 28.15 -6.14
C ASN A 21 19.47 27.81 -5.06
N LYS A 22 18.31 28.46 -5.16
CA LYS A 22 17.18 28.32 -4.23
C LYS A 22 15.99 27.80 -5.00
N ASP A 23 15.41 26.72 -4.50
CA ASP A 23 14.12 26.24 -4.96
C ASP A 23 13.01 26.87 -4.09
N PRO A 24 12.26 27.86 -4.60
CA PRO A 24 11.10 28.36 -3.88
C PRO A 24 10.07 27.22 -3.80
N LYS A 25 9.92 26.65 -2.60
CA LYS A 25 8.97 25.57 -2.29
C LYS A 25 7.54 26.08 -2.08
N ASP A 26 7.18 27.17 -2.75
CA ASP A 26 5.89 27.84 -2.60
C ASP A 26 4.81 27.22 -3.50
N PHE A 27 4.49 25.96 -3.21
CA PHE A 27 3.49 25.18 -3.94
C PHE A 27 2.06 25.56 -3.53
N THR A 28 1.58 26.71 -4.00
CA THR A 28 0.15 27.03 -3.93
C THR A 28 -0.60 26.26 -5.01
N GLU A 29 -1.86 25.89 -4.75
CA GLU A 29 -2.74 25.20 -5.71
C GLU A 29 -2.78 25.88 -7.10
N GLY A 30 -2.99 27.20 -7.13
CA GLY A 30 -3.02 27.96 -8.40
C GLY A 30 -1.70 27.88 -9.19
N LYS A 31 -0.55 27.86 -8.50
CA LYS A 31 0.76 27.68 -9.16
C LYS A 31 0.91 26.27 -9.71
N LEU A 32 0.45 25.24 -8.97
CA LEU A 32 0.49 23.86 -9.43
C LEU A 32 -0.42 23.66 -10.65
N HIS A 33 -1.64 24.18 -10.63
CA HIS A 33 -2.57 24.16 -11.77
C HIS A 33 -1.97 24.85 -12.99
N GLY A 34 -1.43 26.07 -12.83
CA GLY A 34 -0.80 26.81 -13.92
C GLY A 34 0.46 26.12 -14.47
N THR A 35 1.22 25.45 -13.60
CA THR A 35 2.42 24.69 -14.01
C THR A 35 2.03 23.45 -14.79
N LEU A 36 1.03 22.69 -14.34
CA LEU A 36 0.52 21.54 -15.07
C LEU A 36 -0.02 21.96 -16.44
N TYR A 37 -0.80 23.03 -16.51
CA TYR A 37 -1.33 23.57 -17.77
C TYR A 37 -0.21 23.87 -18.76
N ARG A 38 0.79 24.68 -18.37
CA ARG A 38 1.93 25.04 -19.23
C ARG A 38 2.77 23.83 -19.62
N THR A 39 2.87 22.84 -18.72
CA THR A 39 3.54 21.56 -19.02
C THR A 39 2.84 20.85 -20.16
N VAL A 40 1.52 20.67 -20.06
CA VAL A 40 0.71 19.97 -21.04
C VAL A 40 0.70 20.73 -22.37
N GLU A 41 0.53 22.05 -22.33
CA GLU A 41 0.61 22.92 -23.50
C GLU A 41 1.94 22.76 -24.22
N HIS A 42 3.06 22.90 -23.50
CA HIS A 42 4.39 22.77 -24.10
C HIS A 42 4.64 21.37 -24.67
N LEU A 43 4.31 20.32 -23.91
CA LEU A 43 4.60 18.94 -24.32
C LEU A 43 3.69 18.48 -25.47
N SER A 44 2.43 18.89 -25.48
CA SER A 44 1.47 18.48 -26.53
C SER A 44 1.82 19.02 -27.91
N THR A 45 2.58 20.13 -28.01
CA THR A 45 3.10 20.63 -29.29
C THR A 45 4.20 19.76 -29.89
N LYS A 46 4.89 18.95 -29.08
CA LYS A 46 6.08 18.18 -29.48
C LYS A 46 5.88 16.66 -29.41
N PHE A 47 4.99 16.20 -28.55
CA PHE A 47 4.84 14.78 -28.20
C PHE A 47 3.36 14.39 -28.07
N ARG A 48 3.10 13.09 -28.23
CA ARG A 48 1.83 12.51 -27.80
C ARG A 48 1.88 12.29 -26.29
N VAL A 49 1.07 13.03 -25.54
CA VAL A 49 1.09 13.02 -24.07
C VAL A 49 -0.04 12.13 -23.54
N SER A 50 0.28 11.30 -22.55
CA SER A 50 -0.69 10.58 -21.72
C SER A 50 -0.39 10.86 -20.25
N LEU A 51 -1.42 11.26 -19.49
CA LEU A 51 -1.33 11.52 -18.06
C LEU A 51 -1.99 10.38 -17.30
N PHE A 52 -1.30 9.82 -16.32
CA PHE A 52 -1.84 8.86 -15.36
C PHE A 52 -1.83 9.52 -14.00
N VAL A 53 -3.01 9.74 -13.44
CA VAL A 53 -3.20 10.39 -12.14
C VAL A 53 -3.79 9.37 -11.20
N ASP A 54 -3.01 9.05 -10.17
CA ASP A 54 -3.39 8.06 -9.18
C ASP A 54 -4.02 8.74 -7.95
N GLY A 55 -5.23 8.33 -7.57
CA GLY A 55 -5.91 8.76 -6.35
C GLY A 55 -6.43 10.20 -6.36
N LEU A 56 -7.39 10.54 -7.24
CA LEU A 56 -8.01 11.87 -7.20
C LEU A 56 -8.74 12.18 -5.89
N ASP A 57 -9.28 11.16 -5.22
CA ASP A 57 -9.94 11.29 -3.92
C ASP A 57 -8.97 11.67 -2.78
N GLU A 58 -7.67 11.60 -3.01
CA GLU A 58 -6.66 12.08 -2.05
C GLU A 58 -6.50 13.60 -2.07
N PHE A 59 -7.09 14.29 -3.06
CA PHE A 59 -7.06 15.74 -3.14
C PHE A 59 -7.99 16.37 -2.10
N ASN A 60 -7.41 17.19 -1.24
CA ASN A 60 -8.07 17.86 -0.11
C ASN A 60 -8.51 19.30 -0.41
N GLY A 61 -8.47 19.72 -1.67
CA GLY A 61 -8.97 21.02 -2.15
C GLY A 61 -10.37 20.93 -2.77
N ASP A 62 -10.71 21.91 -3.63
CA ASP A 62 -12.01 21.92 -4.32
C ASP A 62 -12.07 20.90 -5.45
N LEU A 63 -12.86 19.83 -5.25
CA LEU A 63 -13.09 18.78 -6.24
C LEU A 63 -13.64 19.32 -7.57
N LYS A 64 -14.49 20.36 -7.53
CA LYS A 64 -15.05 20.95 -8.76
C LYS A 64 -13.96 21.60 -9.60
N SER A 65 -13.06 22.33 -8.97
CA SER A 65 -11.89 22.92 -9.62
C SER A 65 -10.96 21.84 -10.21
N LEU A 66 -10.73 20.75 -9.49
CA LEU A 66 -9.92 19.63 -9.96
C LEU A 66 -10.54 18.93 -11.19
N ILE A 67 -11.84 18.63 -11.14
CA ILE A 67 -12.59 18.04 -12.25
C ILE A 67 -12.56 18.99 -13.47
N GLY A 68 -12.81 20.29 -13.23
CA GLY A 68 -12.77 21.33 -14.25
C GLY A 68 -11.40 21.44 -14.92
N LEU A 69 -10.31 21.30 -14.15
CA LEU A 69 -8.94 21.29 -14.67
C LEU A 69 -8.75 20.15 -15.69
N PHE A 70 -9.11 18.91 -15.36
CA PHE A 70 -8.93 17.79 -16.28
C PHE A 70 -9.83 17.87 -17.52
N HIS A 71 -11.07 18.31 -17.38
CA HIS A 71 -11.93 18.57 -18.54
C HIS A 71 -11.33 19.63 -19.46
N MET A 72 -10.84 20.73 -18.90
CA MET A 72 -10.20 21.80 -19.65
C MET A 72 -8.96 21.29 -20.39
N LEU A 73 -8.08 20.53 -19.74
CA LEU A 73 -6.86 19.99 -20.36
C LEU A 73 -7.19 19.08 -21.56
N VAL A 74 -8.14 18.16 -21.40
CA VAL A 74 -8.56 17.24 -22.48
C VAL A 74 -9.28 17.98 -23.61
N SER A 75 -10.01 19.05 -23.31
CA SER A 75 -10.68 19.86 -24.36
C SER A 75 -9.72 20.71 -25.18
N LYS A 76 -8.64 21.20 -24.56
CA LYS A 76 -7.71 22.15 -25.18
C LYS A 76 -6.54 21.50 -25.88
N PHE A 77 -6.13 20.32 -25.42
CA PHE A 77 -4.91 19.67 -25.90
C PHE A 77 -5.18 18.23 -26.35
N PRO A 78 -4.49 17.75 -27.40
CA PRO A 78 -4.64 16.39 -27.90
C PRO A 78 -3.91 15.37 -27.00
N ILE A 79 -4.38 15.25 -25.75
CA ILE A 79 -3.81 14.36 -24.73
C ILE A 79 -4.77 13.26 -24.33
N LYS A 80 -4.22 12.19 -23.75
CA LYS A 80 -5.00 11.17 -23.05
C LYS A 80 -4.82 11.34 -21.55
N VAL A 81 -5.89 11.16 -20.78
CA VAL A 81 -5.84 11.22 -19.32
C VAL A 81 -6.51 9.97 -18.78
N CYS A 82 -5.80 9.27 -17.90
CA CYS A 82 -6.27 8.14 -17.12
C CYS A 82 -6.28 8.57 -15.65
N LEU A 83 -7.46 8.50 -15.05
CA LEU A 83 -7.71 8.95 -13.68
C LEU A 83 -8.12 7.73 -12.85
N SER A 84 -7.52 7.54 -11.68
CA SER A 84 -8.03 6.60 -10.68
C SER A 84 -8.58 7.38 -9.47
N SER A 85 -9.66 6.87 -8.88
CA SER A 85 -10.23 7.39 -7.64
C SER A 85 -11.10 6.35 -6.96
N ARG A 86 -11.46 6.58 -5.69
CA ARG A 86 -12.63 5.96 -5.07
C ARG A 86 -13.92 6.35 -5.81
N PRO A 87 -15.01 5.56 -5.72
CA PRO A 87 -16.28 5.83 -6.39
C PRO A 87 -17.08 6.92 -5.65
N TRP A 88 -16.53 8.13 -5.58
CA TRP A 88 -17.25 9.28 -5.03
C TRP A 88 -18.24 9.81 -6.06
N VAL A 89 -19.41 10.25 -5.59
CA VAL A 89 -20.53 10.69 -6.44
C VAL A 89 -20.10 11.82 -7.39
N GLU A 90 -19.24 12.71 -6.94
CA GLU A 90 -18.69 13.82 -7.72
C GLU A 90 -17.89 13.33 -8.94
N PHE A 91 -17.04 12.32 -8.75
CA PHE A 91 -16.23 11.76 -9.83
C PHE A 91 -17.05 10.88 -10.76
N GLU A 92 -17.97 10.07 -10.21
CA GLU A 92 -18.88 9.27 -11.02
C GLU A 92 -19.74 10.17 -11.92
N ALA A 93 -20.37 11.20 -11.36
CA ALA A 93 -21.19 12.14 -12.11
C ALA A 93 -20.38 12.87 -13.21
N ALA A 94 -19.13 13.26 -12.92
CA ALA A 94 -18.29 13.97 -13.88
C ALA A 94 -17.78 13.08 -15.03
N PHE A 95 -17.49 11.81 -14.76
CA PHE A 95 -16.78 10.94 -15.69
C PHE A 95 -17.59 9.73 -16.18
N MET A 96 -18.86 9.55 -15.79
CA MET A 96 -19.71 8.41 -16.19
C MET A 96 -19.79 8.17 -17.70
N ALA A 97 -19.74 9.24 -18.51
CA ALA A 97 -19.84 9.15 -19.96
C ALA A 97 -18.49 8.81 -20.64
N LYS A 98 -17.42 8.56 -19.86
CA LYS A 98 -16.08 8.24 -20.36
C LYS A 98 -15.79 6.75 -20.20
N PRO A 99 -14.78 6.19 -20.91
CA PRO A 99 -14.34 4.83 -20.65
C PRO A 99 -13.89 4.67 -19.20
N GLN A 100 -14.41 3.66 -18.51
CA GLN A 100 -14.12 3.38 -17.12
C GLN A 100 -13.69 1.91 -16.95
N LEU A 101 -12.81 1.69 -15.97
CA LEU A 101 -12.40 0.37 -15.55
C LEU A 101 -12.68 0.25 -14.05
N LYS A 102 -13.60 -0.64 -13.68
CA LYS A 102 -13.86 -0.98 -12.28
C LYS A 102 -12.91 -2.11 -11.89
N VAL A 103 -11.89 -1.78 -11.11
CA VAL A 103 -10.87 -2.75 -10.69
C VAL A 103 -11.49 -3.92 -9.92
N GLU A 104 -12.55 -3.68 -9.14
CA GLU A 104 -13.31 -4.71 -8.43
C GLU A 104 -13.95 -5.76 -9.35
N GLU A 105 -14.41 -5.34 -10.54
CA GLU A 105 -15.00 -6.24 -11.53
C GLU A 105 -13.90 -7.04 -12.26
N LEU A 106 -12.76 -6.41 -12.52
CA LEU A 106 -11.62 -7.02 -13.21
C LEU A 106 -10.88 -8.04 -12.34
N THR A 107 -10.81 -7.80 -11.04
CA THR A 107 -10.12 -8.71 -10.09
C THR A 107 -10.97 -9.89 -9.65
N ARG A 108 -12.28 -9.87 -9.91
CA ARG A 108 -13.23 -10.90 -9.46
C ARG A 108 -12.83 -12.31 -9.88
N SER A 109 -12.42 -12.49 -11.13
CA SER A 109 -12.00 -13.78 -11.68
C SER A 109 -10.71 -14.30 -11.02
N ASP A 110 -9.74 -13.41 -10.83
CA ASP A 110 -8.46 -13.76 -10.20
C ASP A 110 -8.66 -14.11 -8.72
N ILE A 111 -9.52 -13.37 -8.02
CA ILE A 111 -9.93 -13.65 -6.64
C ILE A 111 -10.62 -15.02 -6.56
N MET A 112 -11.58 -15.29 -7.45
CA MET A 112 -12.27 -16.57 -7.52
C MET A 112 -11.29 -17.74 -7.71
N ALA A 113 -10.34 -17.60 -8.64
CA ALA A 113 -9.31 -18.59 -8.88
C ALA A 113 -8.42 -18.79 -7.65
N TYR A 114 -7.96 -17.70 -7.03
CA TYR A 114 -7.14 -17.74 -5.83
C TYR A 114 -7.82 -18.47 -4.66
N VAL A 115 -9.07 -18.10 -4.35
CA VAL A 115 -9.86 -18.72 -3.28
C VAL A 115 -10.03 -20.21 -3.57
N THR A 116 -10.46 -20.55 -4.79
CA THR A 116 -10.69 -21.96 -5.18
C THR A 116 -9.43 -22.80 -5.00
N VAL A 117 -8.28 -22.34 -5.50
CA VAL A 117 -7.00 -23.06 -5.36
C VAL A 117 -6.65 -23.27 -3.88
N LYS A 118 -6.73 -22.21 -3.07
CA LYS A 118 -6.37 -22.28 -1.65
C LYS A 118 -7.27 -23.20 -0.84
N PHE A 119 -8.55 -23.26 -1.16
CA PHE A 119 -9.50 -24.15 -0.51
C PHE A 119 -9.34 -25.60 -0.99
N CYS A 120 -9.10 -25.84 -2.29
CA CYS A 120 -8.83 -27.18 -2.81
C CYS A 120 -7.53 -27.79 -2.26
N GLU A 121 -6.54 -26.97 -1.86
CA GLU A 121 -5.34 -27.42 -1.16
C GLU A 121 -5.65 -27.95 0.26
N ASN A 122 -6.82 -27.66 0.82
CA ASN A 122 -7.22 -28.11 2.16
C ASN A 122 -8.03 -29.43 2.09
N PRO A 123 -7.61 -30.49 2.81
CA PRO A 123 -8.29 -31.78 2.75
C PRO A 123 -9.72 -31.73 3.31
N TYR A 124 -9.97 -30.95 4.36
CA TYR A 124 -11.30 -30.84 4.98
C TYR A 124 -12.29 -30.11 4.08
N PHE A 125 -11.82 -29.14 3.28
CA PHE A 125 -12.66 -28.52 2.28
C PHE A 125 -13.02 -29.48 1.14
N SER A 126 -12.08 -30.32 0.71
CA SER A 126 -12.35 -31.34 -0.31
C SER A 126 -13.43 -32.33 0.17
N GLU A 127 -13.39 -32.74 1.44
CA GLU A 127 -14.46 -33.55 2.05
C GLU A 127 -15.80 -32.81 2.12
N LEU A 128 -15.79 -31.53 2.53
CA LEU A 128 -16.98 -30.69 2.55
C LEU A 128 -17.60 -30.56 1.16
N GLN A 129 -16.78 -30.35 0.14
CA GLN A 129 -17.21 -30.23 -1.25
C GLN A 129 -17.89 -31.51 -1.75
N LEU A 130 -17.35 -32.68 -1.42
CA LEU A 130 -17.97 -33.98 -1.74
C LEU A 130 -19.32 -34.18 -1.03
N ARG A 131 -19.45 -33.75 0.23
CA ARG A 131 -20.68 -33.93 1.02
C ARG A 131 -21.74 -32.87 0.72
N GLN A 132 -21.34 -31.65 0.42
CA GLN A 132 -22.19 -30.46 0.34
C GLN A 132 -21.69 -29.48 -0.75
N GLN A 133 -21.66 -29.94 -2.00
CA GLN A 133 -21.14 -29.17 -3.14
C GLN A 133 -21.75 -27.76 -3.25
N GLU A 134 -23.06 -27.62 -3.08
CA GLU A 134 -23.74 -26.32 -3.18
C GLU A 134 -23.26 -25.34 -2.11
N ASN A 135 -23.10 -25.81 -0.87
CA ASN A 135 -22.66 -24.98 0.25
C ASN A 135 -21.19 -24.56 0.09
N ALA A 136 -20.33 -25.47 -0.37
CA ALA A 136 -18.93 -25.17 -0.68
C ALA A 136 -18.82 -24.08 -1.78
N ASN A 137 -19.61 -24.20 -2.85
CA ASN A 137 -19.64 -23.20 -3.93
C ASN A 137 -20.21 -21.84 -3.46
N LYS A 138 -21.25 -21.87 -2.60
CA LYS A 138 -21.81 -20.66 -1.97
C LYS A 138 -20.78 -19.96 -1.08
N LEU A 139 -19.99 -20.70 -0.31
CA LEU A 139 -18.94 -20.14 0.54
C LEU A 139 -17.90 -19.40 -0.29
N ILE A 140 -17.39 -20.03 -1.36
CA ILE A 140 -16.44 -19.40 -2.29
C ILE A 140 -17.05 -18.12 -2.88
N THR A 141 -18.28 -18.20 -3.40
CA THR A 141 -18.97 -17.04 -4.00
C THR A 141 -19.16 -15.90 -3.00
N SER A 142 -19.48 -16.24 -1.74
CA SER A 142 -19.66 -15.28 -0.66
C SER A 142 -18.34 -14.59 -0.30
N ILE A 143 -17.22 -15.31 -0.28
CA ILE A 143 -15.88 -14.71 -0.11
C ILE A 143 -15.59 -13.70 -1.21
N VAL A 144 -15.81 -14.08 -2.48
CA VAL A 144 -15.55 -13.20 -3.62
C VAL A 144 -16.44 -11.96 -3.57
N SER A 145 -17.70 -12.11 -3.18
CA SER A 145 -18.64 -10.99 -3.06
C SER A 145 -18.27 -10.06 -1.90
N LYS A 146 -17.94 -10.62 -0.73
CA LYS A 146 -17.62 -9.85 0.49
C LYS A 146 -16.28 -9.11 0.38
N ALA A 147 -15.36 -9.60 -0.45
CA ALA A 147 -14.07 -8.98 -0.64
C ALA A 147 -14.10 -7.68 -1.47
N SER A 148 -15.17 -7.41 -2.21
CA SER A 148 -15.35 -6.18 -3.03
C SER A 148 -14.09 -5.80 -3.86
N GLY A 149 -13.43 -6.80 -4.46
CA GLY A 149 -12.21 -6.59 -5.26
C GLY A 149 -10.91 -6.37 -4.47
N VAL A 150 -10.97 -6.29 -3.14
CA VAL A 150 -9.80 -6.03 -2.28
C VAL A 150 -9.11 -7.33 -1.90
N PHE A 151 -7.95 -7.59 -2.52
CA PHE A 151 -7.18 -8.83 -2.32
C PHE A 151 -6.73 -9.07 -0.86
N LEU A 152 -6.60 -8.01 -0.07
CA LEU A 152 -6.26 -8.12 1.35
C LEU A 152 -7.39 -8.76 2.16
N SER A 153 -8.63 -8.34 1.92
CA SER A 153 -9.84 -8.92 2.52
C SER A 153 -9.97 -10.39 2.14
N VAL A 154 -9.69 -10.74 0.88
CA VAL A 154 -9.67 -12.13 0.41
C VAL A 154 -8.67 -12.97 1.21
N LYS A 155 -7.44 -12.49 1.37
CA LYS A 155 -6.39 -13.22 2.11
C LYS A 155 -6.81 -13.48 3.56
N LEU A 156 -7.35 -12.45 4.23
CA LEU A 156 -7.83 -12.58 5.61
C LEU A 156 -9.02 -13.54 5.71
N ALA A 157 -9.96 -13.48 4.76
CA ALA A 157 -11.09 -14.39 4.68
C ALA A 157 -10.64 -15.84 4.54
N VAL A 158 -9.79 -16.11 3.54
CA VAL A 158 -9.26 -17.45 3.26
C VAL A 158 -8.52 -18.00 4.47
N SER A 159 -7.63 -17.22 5.10
CA SER A 159 -6.91 -17.67 6.29
C SER A 159 -7.84 -17.98 7.48
N SER A 160 -8.84 -17.13 7.74
CA SER A 160 -9.80 -17.33 8.84
C SER A 160 -10.65 -18.58 8.63
N LEU A 161 -11.14 -18.78 7.40
CA LEU A 161 -12.02 -19.90 7.06
C LEU A 161 -11.28 -21.24 6.97
N LEU A 162 -10.05 -21.24 6.43
CA LEU A 162 -9.19 -22.44 6.44
C LEU A 162 -8.83 -22.85 7.88
N ALA A 163 -8.61 -21.89 8.77
CA ALA A 163 -8.42 -22.19 10.19
C ALA A 163 -9.69 -22.81 10.80
N GLY A 164 -10.87 -22.24 10.53
CA GLY A 164 -12.15 -22.80 10.98
C GLY A 164 -12.39 -24.23 10.49
N LEU A 165 -12.12 -24.51 9.21
CA LEU A 165 -12.19 -25.87 8.66
C LEU A 165 -11.28 -26.86 9.41
N ASN A 166 -10.05 -26.44 9.72
CA ASN A 166 -9.12 -27.29 10.49
C ASN A 166 -9.58 -27.52 11.94
N TYR A 167 -10.40 -26.61 12.50
CA TYR A 167 -11.01 -26.77 13.82
C TYR A 167 -12.33 -27.56 13.80
N GLY A 168 -12.81 -27.95 12.63
CA GLY A 168 -14.07 -28.69 12.48
C GLY A 168 -15.32 -27.81 12.56
N ASP A 169 -15.20 -26.53 12.25
CA ASP A 169 -16.32 -25.59 12.23
C ASP A 169 -17.43 -26.03 11.26
N ARG A 170 -18.68 -25.80 11.65
CA ARG A 170 -19.84 -26.07 10.78
C ARG A 170 -19.96 -24.99 9.72
N MET A 171 -20.78 -25.23 8.68
CA MET A 171 -21.05 -24.21 7.66
C MET A 171 -21.56 -22.90 8.24
N GLU A 172 -22.46 -22.96 9.23
CA GLU A 172 -22.98 -21.78 9.93
C GLU A 172 -21.87 -20.98 10.65
N ASP A 173 -20.88 -21.67 11.21
CA ASP A 173 -19.73 -21.04 11.88
C ASP A 173 -18.80 -20.38 10.84
N LEU A 174 -18.61 -21.02 9.69
CA LEU A 174 -17.83 -20.47 8.57
C LEU A 174 -18.49 -19.23 7.97
N GLU A 175 -19.81 -19.25 7.78
CA GLU A 175 -20.59 -18.09 7.35
C GLU A 175 -20.47 -16.96 8.38
N ARG A 176 -20.60 -17.27 9.67
CA ARG A 176 -20.40 -16.29 10.74
C ARG A 176 -18.99 -15.71 10.76
N ARG A 177 -17.95 -16.53 10.54
CA ARG A 177 -16.56 -16.04 10.41
C ARG A 177 -16.40 -15.08 9.24
N LEU A 178 -17.02 -15.40 8.12
CA LEU A 178 -17.04 -14.53 6.94
C LEU A 178 -17.77 -13.23 7.25
N ASP A 179 -18.88 -13.28 7.98
CA ASP A 179 -19.66 -12.09 8.35
C ASP A 179 -18.97 -11.19 9.36
N LEU A 180 -18.18 -11.79 10.24
CA LEU A 180 -17.32 -11.02 11.11
C LEU A 180 -16.28 -10.25 10.31
N LEU A 181 -15.86 -10.67 9.11
CA LEU A 181 -14.81 -9.95 8.39
C LEU A 181 -15.22 -8.49 8.11
N PRO A 182 -14.33 -7.54 8.41
CA PRO A 182 -14.65 -6.15 8.24
C PRO A 182 -14.73 -5.79 6.76
N GLU A 183 -15.74 -4.99 6.43
CA GLU A 183 -15.94 -4.44 5.09
C GLU A 183 -15.05 -3.21 4.85
N GLU A 184 -14.63 -2.54 5.94
CA GLU A 184 -13.77 -1.35 5.90
C GLU A 184 -12.29 -1.70 6.08
N LEU A 185 -11.42 -1.04 5.29
CA LEU A 185 -9.96 -1.21 5.35
C LEU A 185 -9.36 -0.96 6.73
N GLU A 186 -9.91 0.01 7.49
CA GLU A 186 -9.41 0.36 8.81
C GLU A 186 -9.61 -0.78 9.82
N GLN A 187 -10.82 -1.35 9.85
CA GLN A 187 -11.13 -2.52 10.68
C GLN A 187 -10.34 -3.76 10.22
N LEU A 188 -9.97 -3.87 8.94
CA LEU A 188 -9.05 -4.91 8.46
C LEU A 188 -7.64 -4.72 9.04
N TYR A 189 -7.15 -3.49 9.15
CA TYR A 189 -5.86 -3.19 9.80
C TYR A 189 -5.88 -3.48 11.29
N GLU A 190 -6.97 -3.14 11.99
CA GLU A 190 -7.18 -3.53 13.39
C GLU A 190 -7.08 -5.04 13.57
N ARG A 191 -7.75 -5.81 12.71
CA ARG A 191 -7.65 -7.28 12.75
C ARG A 191 -6.25 -7.80 12.46
N MET A 192 -5.53 -7.20 11.52
CA MET A 192 -4.15 -7.57 11.27
C MET A 192 -3.29 -7.36 12.52
N LEU A 193 -3.47 -6.25 13.24
CA LEU A 193 -2.81 -6.01 14.52
C LEU A 193 -3.19 -7.05 15.58
N ASP A 194 -4.45 -7.45 15.65
CA ASP A 194 -4.92 -8.46 16.60
C ASP A 194 -4.36 -9.86 16.31
N THR A 195 -4.07 -10.17 15.04
CA THR A 195 -3.45 -11.45 14.64
C THR A 195 -1.94 -11.51 14.92
N ILE A 196 -1.31 -10.41 15.34
CA ILE A 196 0.09 -10.41 15.77
C ILE A 196 0.15 -11.16 17.10
N ASP A 197 1.01 -12.18 17.15
CA ASP A 197 1.30 -12.91 18.38
C ASP A 197 1.64 -11.93 19.51
N PRO A 198 1.00 -12.01 20.69
CA PRO A 198 1.31 -11.16 21.82
C PRO A 198 2.80 -11.04 22.13
N PHE A 199 3.57 -12.11 21.95
CA PHE A 199 5.02 -12.14 22.14
C PHE A 199 5.78 -11.24 21.15
N TYR A 200 5.25 -11.05 19.94
CA TYR A 200 5.86 -10.25 18.89
C TYR A 200 5.33 -8.82 18.79
N LYS A 201 4.34 -8.43 19.60
CA LYS A 201 3.74 -7.08 19.54
C LYS A 201 4.77 -5.98 19.80
N GLU A 202 5.67 -6.19 20.76
CA GLU A 202 6.75 -5.23 21.06
C GLU A 202 7.69 -5.04 19.86
N HIS A 203 8.13 -6.13 19.21
CA HIS A 203 8.95 -6.03 18.00
C HIS A 203 8.22 -5.30 16.86
N ALA A 204 6.92 -5.58 16.67
CA ALA A 204 6.13 -4.91 15.65
C ALA A 204 6.01 -3.40 15.91
N ALA A 205 5.87 -3.01 17.19
CA ALA A 205 5.89 -1.61 17.60
C ALA A 205 7.25 -0.96 17.31
N GLN A 206 8.36 -1.58 17.75
CA GLN A 206 9.72 -1.09 17.53
C GLN A 206 10.03 -0.89 16.05
N TYR A 207 9.65 -1.84 15.18
CA TYR A 207 9.84 -1.70 13.74
C TYR A 207 9.02 -0.56 13.15
N SER A 208 7.78 -0.39 13.62
CA SER A 208 6.92 0.72 13.19
C SER A 208 7.52 2.07 13.61
N GLN A 209 8.12 2.15 14.79
CA GLN A 209 8.80 3.37 15.23
C GLN A 209 10.08 3.66 14.47
N LEU A 210 10.91 2.65 14.27
CA LEU A 210 12.14 2.79 13.48
C LEU A 210 11.83 3.25 12.06
N PHE A 211 10.76 2.71 11.47
CA PHE A 211 10.25 3.16 10.19
C PHE A 211 9.92 4.67 10.20
N ARG A 212 9.14 5.13 11.19
CA ARG A 212 8.75 6.55 11.33
C ARG A 212 9.93 7.48 11.58
N ALA A 213 10.93 7.03 12.34
CA ALA A 213 12.12 7.81 12.65
C ALA A 213 13.10 7.90 11.46
N SER A 214 12.95 7.03 10.46
CA SER A 214 13.87 6.93 9.33
C SER A 214 13.44 7.81 8.16
N LEU A 215 14.32 8.71 7.71
CA LEU A 215 14.16 9.41 6.43
C LEU A 215 14.25 8.43 5.25
N GLU A 216 15.15 7.45 5.36
CA GLU A 216 15.28 6.34 4.42
C GLU A 216 15.29 5.01 5.20
N PRO A 217 14.17 4.28 5.23
CA PRO A 217 14.01 3.06 6.02
C PRO A 217 14.72 1.86 5.35
N LEU A 218 16.05 1.87 5.34
CA LEU A 218 16.86 0.78 4.78
C LEU A 218 16.71 -0.48 5.65
N LEU A 219 16.49 -1.64 5.01
CA LEU A 219 16.30 -2.91 5.72
C LEU A 219 17.49 -3.29 6.61
N ILE A 220 18.71 -2.93 6.18
CA ILE A 220 19.92 -3.19 6.95
C ILE A 220 19.90 -2.45 8.30
N HIS A 221 19.33 -1.24 8.38
CA HIS A 221 19.22 -0.49 9.63
C HIS A 221 18.29 -1.19 10.62
N PHE A 222 17.20 -1.78 10.13
CA PHE A 222 16.31 -2.61 10.95
C PHE A 222 17.06 -3.81 11.52
N SER A 223 17.89 -4.46 10.71
CA SER A 223 18.70 -5.59 11.19
C SER A 223 19.78 -5.20 12.22
N ILE A 224 20.23 -3.94 12.22
CA ILE A 224 21.18 -3.43 13.22
C ILE A 224 20.43 -3.13 14.51
N ALA A 225 19.29 -2.45 14.43
CA ALA A 225 18.45 -2.13 15.59
C ALA A 225 17.88 -3.39 16.27
N ASP A 226 17.64 -4.45 15.51
CA ASP A 226 17.08 -5.73 15.97
C ASP A 226 18.17 -6.76 16.37
N GLU A 227 19.40 -6.31 16.64
CA GLU A 227 20.52 -7.18 17.02
C GLU A 227 20.37 -7.70 18.46
N THR A 228 19.97 -6.83 19.38
CA THR A 228 19.79 -7.15 20.79
C THR A 228 18.80 -6.19 21.43
N ALA A 229 18.04 -6.68 22.41
CA ALA A 229 17.12 -5.87 23.21
C ALA A 229 17.85 -5.05 24.30
N ASP A 230 19.11 -5.36 24.58
CA ASP A 230 19.93 -4.62 25.55
C ASP A 230 20.51 -3.35 24.90
N GLU A 231 20.06 -2.18 25.35
CA GLU A 231 20.48 -0.88 24.80
C GLU A 231 22.00 -0.64 24.89
N THR A 232 22.64 -1.12 25.96
CA THR A 232 24.08 -0.93 26.18
C THR A 232 24.87 -1.81 25.22
N ALA A 233 24.45 -3.06 25.07
CA ALA A 233 25.03 -4.00 24.12
C ALA A 233 24.77 -3.56 22.67
N LEU A 234 23.60 -3.02 22.36
CA LEU A 234 23.27 -2.47 21.05
C LEU A 234 24.18 -1.29 20.72
N THR A 235 24.38 -0.39 21.69
CA THR A 235 25.29 0.76 21.54
C THR A 235 26.72 0.29 21.34
N ASP A 236 27.22 -0.66 22.14
CA ASP A 236 28.57 -1.20 21.98
C ASP A 236 28.74 -1.87 20.62
N PHE A 237 27.75 -2.67 20.19
CA PHE A 237 27.72 -3.29 18.87
C PHE A 237 27.79 -2.25 17.75
N ALA A 238 26.92 -1.24 17.79
CA ALA A 238 26.85 -0.20 16.77
C ALA A 238 28.14 0.61 16.66
N LEU A 239 28.82 0.86 17.78
CA LEU A 239 30.12 1.55 17.82
C LEU A 239 31.29 0.66 17.37
N ARG A 240 31.15 -0.67 17.45
CA ARG A 240 32.21 -1.65 17.18
C ARG A 240 31.90 -2.58 16.02
N ILE A 241 31.04 -2.17 15.10
CA ILE A 241 30.69 -2.99 13.93
C ILE A 241 31.96 -3.40 13.18
N SER A 242 32.22 -4.70 13.13
CA SER A 242 33.37 -5.28 12.44
C SER A 242 33.32 -4.96 10.94
N PRO A 243 34.45 -4.72 10.24
CA PRO A 243 34.47 -4.61 8.79
C PRO A 243 33.87 -5.83 8.07
N ARG A 244 33.94 -7.03 8.69
CA ARG A 244 33.32 -8.25 8.15
C ARG A 244 31.79 -8.14 8.07
N PHE A 245 31.17 -7.33 8.91
CA PHE A 245 29.72 -7.08 8.86
C PHE A 245 29.29 -6.60 7.47
N TRP A 246 30.08 -5.72 6.86
CA TRP A 246 29.77 -5.07 5.58
C TRP A 246 30.09 -5.93 4.36
N LEU A 247 30.51 -7.19 4.55
CA LEU A 247 30.66 -8.14 3.46
C LEU A 247 29.29 -8.45 2.85
N VAL A 248 29.23 -8.52 1.52
CA VAL A 248 27.98 -8.71 0.75
C VAL A 248 27.18 -9.92 1.22
N GLU A 249 27.86 -11.03 1.53
CA GLU A 249 27.24 -12.27 2.00
C GLU A 249 26.56 -12.08 3.37
N ASN A 250 27.20 -11.36 4.29
CA ASN A 250 26.67 -11.07 5.62
C ASN A 250 25.48 -10.12 5.56
N ILE A 251 25.58 -9.05 4.77
CA ILE A 251 24.47 -8.13 4.50
C ILE A 251 23.27 -8.92 3.93
N SER A 252 23.51 -9.75 2.90
CA SER A 252 22.45 -10.52 2.26
C SER A 252 21.79 -11.53 3.22
N SER A 253 22.57 -12.15 4.12
CA SER A 253 22.01 -13.04 5.14
C SER A 253 21.13 -12.29 6.13
N ARG A 254 21.62 -11.16 6.65
CA ARG A 254 20.90 -10.33 7.62
C ARG A 254 19.63 -9.74 7.03
N GLU A 255 19.67 -9.26 5.79
CA GLU A 255 18.48 -8.80 5.08
C GLU A 255 17.44 -9.92 4.92
N ARG A 256 17.86 -11.16 4.62
CA ARG A 256 16.94 -12.31 4.54
C ARG A 256 16.31 -12.64 5.89
N ASP A 257 17.07 -12.54 6.98
CA ASP A 257 16.56 -12.75 8.32
C ASP A 257 15.57 -11.65 8.71
N MET A 258 15.96 -10.39 8.50
CA MET A 258 15.13 -9.24 8.82
C MET A 258 13.82 -9.22 8.01
N GLN A 259 13.88 -9.59 6.72
CA GLN A 259 12.68 -9.80 5.91
C GLN A 259 11.72 -10.80 6.55
N ARG A 260 12.23 -11.95 7.00
CA ARG A 260 11.41 -12.98 7.64
C ARG A 260 10.79 -12.44 8.93
N ARG A 261 11.56 -11.66 9.70
CA ARG A 261 11.10 -11.04 10.94
C ARG A 261 9.99 -10.02 10.70
N ILE A 262 10.16 -9.10 9.74
CA ILE A 262 9.12 -8.13 9.36
C ILE A 262 7.86 -8.85 8.89
N ASN A 263 7.99 -9.86 8.01
CA ASN A 263 6.84 -10.60 7.50
C ASN A 263 6.08 -11.32 8.62
N SER A 264 6.79 -11.92 9.58
CA SER A 264 6.14 -12.67 10.66
C SER A 264 5.53 -11.78 11.74
N ARG A 265 6.18 -10.67 12.08
CA ARG A 265 5.83 -9.78 13.20
C ARG A 265 4.87 -8.66 12.79
N CYS A 266 4.98 -8.13 11.57
CA CYS A 266 4.16 -7.02 11.09
C CYS A 266 2.95 -7.47 10.25
N LYS A 267 2.85 -8.76 9.90
CA LYS A 267 1.68 -9.38 9.22
C LYS A 267 1.19 -8.63 7.96
N GLY A 268 2.09 -7.97 7.24
CA GLY A 268 1.77 -7.21 6.03
C GLY A 268 1.40 -5.74 6.27
N LEU A 269 1.50 -5.22 7.49
CA LEU A 269 1.44 -3.77 7.74
C LEU A 269 2.70 -3.07 7.22
N LEU A 270 3.85 -3.70 7.45
CA LEU A 270 5.13 -3.36 6.84
C LEU A 270 5.54 -4.47 5.88
N GLU A 271 6.13 -4.07 4.75
CA GLU A 271 6.74 -4.96 3.79
C GLU A 271 8.12 -4.47 3.40
N VAL A 272 8.87 -5.34 2.74
CA VAL A 272 10.20 -5.00 2.24
C VAL A 272 10.16 -4.99 0.73
N ARG A 273 10.71 -3.93 0.15
CA ARG A 273 10.83 -3.75 -1.28
C ARG A 273 12.30 -3.72 -1.69
N ARG A 274 12.61 -4.44 -2.77
CA ARG A 274 13.91 -4.34 -3.46
C ARG A 274 13.71 -3.53 -4.73
N ARG A 275 14.49 -2.46 -4.90
CA ARG A 275 14.43 -1.66 -6.14
C ARG A 275 15.14 -2.43 -7.26
N PRO A 276 14.59 -2.49 -8.49
CA PRO A 276 15.22 -3.21 -9.61
C PRO A 276 16.62 -2.71 -9.95
N GLU A 277 16.87 -1.42 -9.73
CA GLU A 277 18.11 -0.71 -10.05
C GLU A 277 19.08 -0.65 -8.86
N GLY A 278 18.67 -1.09 -7.67
CA GLY A 278 19.42 -0.93 -6.43
C GLY A 278 19.67 -2.27 -5.73
N ARG A 279 20.89 -2.46 -5.23
CA ARG A 279 21.22 -3.56 -4.29
C ARG A 279 20.64 -3.35 -2.88
N VAL A 280 19.82 -2.32 -2.70
CA VAL A 280 19.38 -1.85 -1.39
C VAL A 280 17.91 -2.21 -1.19
N ALA A 281 17.63 -2.96 -0.12
CA ALA A 281 16.26 -3.25 0.31
C ALA A 281 15.77 -2.15 1.27
N THR A 282 14.51 -1.74 1.11
CA THR A 282 13.85 -0.75 1.98
C THR A 282 12.59 -1.34 2.59
N VAL A 283 12.29 -0.95 3.81
CA VAL A 283 10.99 -1.21 4.44
C VAL A 283 10.00 -0.15 3.96
N GLN A 284 8.75 -0.51 3.73
CA GLN A 284 7.66 0.41 3.39
C GLN A 284 6.34 -0.09 3.95
N TYR A 285 5.36 0.79 4.09
CA TYR A 285 3.98 0.36 4.29
C TYR A 285 3.50 -0.42 3.06
N LEU A 286 2.70 -1.46 3.28
CA LEU A 286 2.08 -2.22 2.18
C LEU A 286 1.23 -1.33 1.27
N HIS A 287 0.53 -0.36 1.86
CA HIS A 287 -0.28 0.61 1.15
C HIS A 287 -0.36 1.93 1.91
N LYS A 288 -0.63 3.05 1.20
CA LYS A 288 -0.77 4.38 1.82
C LYS A 288 -1.86 4.41 2.89
N THR A 289 -2.96 3.70 2.68
CA THR A 289 -4.04 3.60 3.69
C THR A 289 -3.60 2.90 4.98
N VAL A 290 -2.59 2.02 4.95
CA VAL A 290 -1.98 1.45 6.17
C VAL A 290 -1.24 2.53 6.95
N MET A 291 -0.49 3.39 6.25
CA MET A 291 0.14 4.56 6.87
C MET A 291 -0.91 5.44 7.52
N GLU A 292 -1.93 5.86 6.77
CA GLU A 292 -2.98 6.77 7.26
C GLU A 292 -3.66 6.22 8.52
N PHE A 293 -3.93 4.91 8.56
CA PHE A 293 -4.46 4.24 9.73
C PHE A 293 -3.49 4.20 10.92
N LEU A 294 -2.25 3.71 10.72
CA LEU A 294 -1.25 3.59 11.79
C LEU A 294 -0.75 4.94 12.32
N GLU A 295 -0.91 6.00 11.54
CA GLU A 295 -0.54 7.36 11.91
C GLU A 295 -1.68 8.12 12.62
N ARG A 296 -2.87 7.55 12.81
CA ARG A 296 -3.93 8.17 13.61
C ARG A 296 -3.57 8.23 15.10
N VAL A 297 -4.00 9.29 15.78
CA VAL A 297 -3.62 9.57 17.18
C VAL A 297 -4.12 8.47 18.12
N ASP A 298 -5.35 8.00 17.98
CA ASP A 298 -5.94 6.90 18.74
C ASP A 298 -5.17 5.58 18.57
N ILE A 299 -4.77 5.24 17.34
CA ILE A 299 -3.98 4.04 17.04
C ILE A 299 -2.55 4.15 17.58
N ARG A 300 -1.93 5.33 17.49
CA ARG A 300 -0.64 5.61 18.15
C ARG A 300 -0.70 5.50 19.67
N GLN A 301 -1.89 5.57 20.25
CA GLN A 301 -2.08 5.48 21.70
C GLN A 301 -2.40 4.07 22.20
N VAL A 302 -2.56 3.10 21.30
CA VAL A 302 -2.79 1.69 21.66
C VAL A 302 -1.55 1.14 22.39
N PRO A 303 -1.70 0.55 23.59
CA PRO A 303 -0.57 0.06 24.41
C PRO A 303 0.34 -0.96 23.70
N SER A 304 -0.15 -1.68 22.69
CA SER A 304 0.65 -2.63 21.90
C SER A 304 1.47 -2.00 20.77
N LEU A 305 1.27 -0.71 20.48
CA LEU A 305 2.05 0.08 19.52
C LEU A 305 2.74 1.30 20.18
N ARG A 306 2.41 1.56 21.45
CA ARG A 306 3.17 2.41 22.38
C ARG A 306 4.23 1.56 23.06
N ILE A 307 5.49 1.72 22.65
CA ILE A 307 6.66 2.07 23.48
C ILE A 307 7.62 2.65 22.49
#